data_AF-A0A2L2TDT2-F1
#
_entry.id   AF-A0A2L2TDT2-F1
#
_cell.length_a   1.000
_cell.length_b   1.000
_cell.length_c   1.000
_cell.angle_alpha   90.00
_cell.angle_beta   90.00
_cell.angle_gamma   90.00
#
_symmetry.space_group_name_H-M   'P 1'
#
loop_
_entity.id
_entity.type
_entity.pdbx_description
1 polymer ?
#
loop_
_entity_poly.entity_id
_entity_poly.type
_entity_poly.pdbx_seq_one_letter_code
_entity_poly.pdbx_strand_id
1 'polypeptide(L)'
;MWEAQFRDFANNGQVIIDNFIAAGETKWPHRFGLVLSLTHGYDGQGAEHSSARIERFLMLCSEEGRRYSTEPERAHQDVNIGVVYMTTPANYFHVLRRQMKRHYRKPLVIFFSKSLLCHLLTRSDMADFTGSSTFQPVITDPEYGQSIEDS
;
A
#
# COMPACT_ATOMS: atom_id res chain seq x y z
N MET A 1 -11.93 3.94 -6.50
CA MET A 1 -10.87 2.91 -6.56
C MET A 1 -10.78 2.46 -8.00
N TRP A 2 -9.57 2.25 -8.52
CA TRP A 2 -9.32 1.66 -9.83
C TRP A 2 -8.50 0.39 -9.62
N GLU A 3 -8.90 -0.70 -10.25
CA GLU A 3 -8.25 -2.00 -10.12
C GLU A 3 -7.78 -2.47 -11.50
N ALA A 4 -6.50 -2.83 -11.58
CA ALA A 4 -5.96 -3.42 -12.78
C ALA A 4 -6.36 -4.90 -12.83
N GLN A 5 -6.98 -5.33 -13.94
CA GLN A 5 -7.30 -6.74 -14.15
C GLN A 5 -6.05 -7.63 -14.12
N PHE A 6 -4.94 -7.11 -14.66
CA PHE A 6 -3.60 -7.69 -14.54
C PHE A 6 -2.58 -6.58 -14.26
N ARG A 7 -1.59 -6.95 -13.45
CA ARG A 7 -0.51 -6.15 -12.85
C ARG A 7 0.19 -5.23 -13.86
N ASP A 8 0.46 -5.75 -15.06
CA ASP A 8 1.24 -5.09 -16.11
C ASP A 8 0.46 -4.02 -16.89
N PHE A 9 -0.87 -3.97 -16.76
CA PHE A 9 -1.68 -2.94 -17.40
C PHE A 9 -1.57 -1.56 -16.75
N ALA A 10 -0.96 -1.47 -15.55
CA ALA A 10 -0.60 -0.19 -14.96
C ALA A 10 0.32 0.63 -15.90
N ASN A 11 1.15 -0.04 -16.71
CA ASN A 11 2.04 0.62 -17.67
C ASN A 11 1.25 1.35 -18.78
N ASN A 12 0.08 0.87 -19.18
CA ASN A 12 -0.77 1.56 -20.17
C ASN A 12 -1.29 2.90 -19.63
N GLY A 13 -1.42 3.01 -18.30
CA GLY A 13 -1.79 4.23 -17.61
C GLY A 13 -0.62 5.12 -17.19
N GLN A 14 0.61 4.83 -17.63
CA GLN A 14 1.82 5.51 -17.11
C GLN A 14 1.76 7.03 -17.23
N VAL A 15 1.24 7.54 -18.36
CA VAL A 15 1.07 8.99 -18.57
C VAL A 15 0.16 9.61 -17.50
N ILE A 16 -0.89 8.90 -17.10
CA ILE A 16 -1.80 9.34 -16.04
C ILE A 16 -1.11 9.27 -14.67
N ILE A 17 -0.39 8.18 -14.41
CA ILE A 17 0.35 7.99 -13.16
C ILE A 17 1.37 9.12 -12.96
N ASP A 18 2.20 9.41 -13.96
CA ASP A 18 3.30 10.37 -13.84
C ASP A 18 2.78 11.82 -13.79
N ASN A 19 1.89 12.19 -14.71
CA ASN A 19 1.51 13.59 -14.87
C ASN A 19 0.39 14.03 -13.92
N PHE A 20 -0.49 13.12 -13.52
CA PHE A 20 -1.64 13.44 -12.69
C PHE A 20 -1.49 12.85 -11.29
N ILE A 21 -1.22 11.55 -11.15
CA ILE A 21 -1.19 10.90 -9.83
C ILE A 21 0.00 11.36 -9.00
N ALA A 22 1.21 11.28 -9.54
CA ALA A 22 2.45 11.63 -8.84
C ALA A 22 2.70 13.13 -8.74
N ALA A 23 2.36 13.89 -9.79
CA ALA A 23 2.68 15.32 -9.89
C ALA A 23 1.49 16.27 -9.69
N GLY A 24 0.25 15.75 -9.60
CA GLY A 24 -0.96 16.59 -9.67
C GLY A 24 -1.11 17.57 -8.50
N GLU A 25 -0.81 17.13 -7.28
CA GLU A 25 -0.86 18.03 -6.12
C GLU A 25 0.21 19.12 -6.18
N THR A 26 1.42 18.77 -6.63
CA THR A 26 2.52 19.74 -6.76
C THR A 26 2.29 20.75 -7.89
N LYS A 27 1.70 20.31 -9.01
CA LYS A 27 1.46 21.16 -10.19
C LYS A 27 0.21 22.05 -10.06
N TRP A 28 -0.90 21.52 -9.56
CA TRP A 28 -2.22 22.17 -9.63
C TRP A 28 -2.96 22.27 -8.28
N PRO A 29 -2.23 22.32 -7.16
CA PRO A 29 -2.73 22.14 -5.79
C PRO A 29 -3.95 21.20 -5.60
N HIS A 30 -4.08 20.18 -6.46
CA HIS A 30 -5.29 19.37 -6.50
C HIS A 30 -5.09 18.08 -5.72
N ARG A 31 -5.90 17.87 -4.69
CA ARG A 31 -5.85 16.70 -3.82
C ARG A 31 -6.93 15.71 -4.21
N PHE A 32 -6.53 14.47 -4.49
CA PHE A 32 -7.45 13.39 -4.81
C PHE A 32 -7.05 12.11 -4.05
N GLY A 33 -8.05 11.34 -3.64
CA GLY A 33 -7.88 10.12 -2.84
C GLY A 33 -8.00 8.85 -3.68
N LEU A 34 -7.47 8.85 -4.91
CA LEU A 34 -7.56 7.69 -5.80
C LEU A 34 -6.77 6.52 -5.21
N VAL A 35 -7.41 5.35 -5.15
CA VAL A 35 -6.77 4.09 -4.77
C VAL A 35 -6.53 3.27 -6.05
N LEU A 36 -5.26 2.97 -6.33
CA LEU A 36 -4.82 2.04 -7.36
C LEU A 36 -4.60 0.68 -6.71
N SER A 37 -5.42 -0.31 -7.09
CA SER A 37 -5.32 -1.69 -6.61
C SER A 37 -4.58 -2.51 -7.66
N LEU A 38 -3.35 -2.91 -7.33
CA LEU A 38 -2.45 -3.63 -8.23
C LEU A 38 -2.13 -4.99 -7.62
N THR A 39 -2.45 -6.04 -8.36
CA THR A 39 -1.98 -7.37 -7.99
C THR A 39 -0.43 -7.34 -8.07
N HIS A 40 0.33 -7.92 -7.11
CA HIS A 40 1.78 -8.22 -7.19
C HIS A 40 2.10 -9.64 -6.65
N GLY A 41 2.98 -10.44 -7.29
CA GLY A 41 3.37 -11.75 -6.76
C GLY A 41 4.02 -12.67 -7.79
N TYR A 42 5.11 -13.33 -7.41
CA TYR A 42 5.89 -14.24 -8.27
C TYR A 42 5.39 -15.67 -8.18
N ASP A 43 4.22 -15.94 -8.76
CA ASP A 43 3.56 -17.26 -8.72
C ASP A 43 3.91 -18.16 -9.92
N GLY A 44 4.99 -17.87 -10.66
CA GLY A 44 5.45 -18.67 -11.81
C GLY A 44 4.63 -18.53 -13.10
N GLN A 45 3.73 -17.56 -13.18
CA GLN A 45 2.85 -17.34 -14.35
C GLN A 45 3.54 -16.58 -15.51
N GLY A 46 4.86 -16.40 -15.47
CA GLY A 46 5.62 -15.65 -16.46
C GLY A 46 5.79 -14.16 -16.13
N ALA A 47 6.59 -13.46 -16.95
CA ALA A 47 7.02 -12.10 -16.68
C ALA A 47 5.86 -11.08 -16.63
N GLU A 48 4.86 -11.25 -17.50
CA GLU A 48 3.69 -10.36 -17.67
C GLU A 48 2.55 -10.63 -16.67
N HIS A 49 2.82 -11.43 -15.62
CA HIS A 49 1.83 -11.75 -14.59
C HIS A 49 2.40 -11.71 -13.16
N SER A 50 3.68 -11.32 -13.03
CA SER A 50 4.42 -11.44 -11.78
C SER A 50 4.58 -10.11 -11.03
N SER A 51 4.81 -9.00 -11.74
CA SER A 51 5.22 -7.74 -11.11
C SER A 51 4.42 -6.53 -11.56
N ALA A 52 3.80 -5.85 -10.59
CA ALA A 52 3.27 -4.49 -10.78
C ALA A 52 4.33 -3.37 -10.72
N ARG A 53 5.63 -3.71 -10.83
CA ARG A 53 6.75 -2.74 -10.84
C ARG A 53 6.74 -1.81 -9.62
N ILE A 54 6.71 -2.39 -8.41
CA ILE A 54 6.66 -1.64 -7.13
C ILE A 54 7.77 -0.59 -7.08
N GLU A 55 8.96 -0.94 -7.55
CA GLU A 55 10.13 -0.08 -7.64
C GLU A 55 9.85 1.23 -8.38
N ARG A 56 8.99 1.22 -9.41
CA ARG A 56 8.63 2.44 -10.14
C ARG A 56 7.78 3.38 -9.30
N PHE A 57 6.82 2.85 -8.56
CA PHE A 57 5.99 3.66 -7.66
C PHE A 57 6.81 4.23 -6.51
N LEU A 58 7.77 3.47 -5.98
CA LEU A 58 8.71 3.97 -4.97
C LEU A 58 9.62 5.08 -5.52
N MET A 59 10.14 4.94 -6.75
CA MET A 59 10.91 6.00 -7.40
C MET A 59 10.10 7.27 -7.67
N LEU A 60 8.78 7.15 -7.87
CA LEU A 60 7.88 8.29 -8.06
C LEU A 60 7.49 8.97 -6.74
N CYS A 61 7.75 8.35 -5.59
CA CYS A 61 7.44 8.95 -4.29
C CYS A 61 8.36 10.15 -4.03
N SER A 62 7.79 11.23 -3.50
CA SER A 62 8.49 12.48 -3.21
C SER A 62 9.24 12.48 -1.87
N GLU A 63 9.32 11.33 -1.20
CA GLU A 63 9.98 11.18 0.10
C GLU A 63 11.50 11.11 -0.07
N GLU A 64 12.25 11.90 0.71
CA GLU A 64 13.71 11.87 0.69
C GLU A 64 14.25 10.78 1.63
N GLY A 65 14.76 9.69 1.06
CA GLY A 65 15.24 8.52 1.84
C GLY A 65 16.44 8.78 2.77
N ARG A 66 17.05 9.98 2.74
CA ARG A 66 18.15 10.38 3.62
C ARG A 66 17.74 11.37 4.71
N ARG A 67 16.50 11.85 4.67
CA ARG A 67 16.03 12.91 5.56
C ARG A 67 14.69 12.51 6.15
N TYR A 68 14.73 12.00 7.36
CA TYR A 68 13.52 11.74 8.12
C TYR A 68 12.83 13.05 8.46
N SER A 69 11.51 13.11 8.27
CA SER A 69 10.71 14.25 8.72
C SER A 69 10.91 14.44 10.22
N THR A 70 11.16 15.68 10.63
CA THR A 70 11.15 16.06 12.06
C THR A 70 9.77 15.86 12.69
N GLU A 71 8.73 15.76 11.87
CA GLU A 71 7.35 15.45 12.26
C GLU A 71 6.90 14.15 11.54
N PRO A 72 7.18 12.97 12.12
CA PRO A 72 6.86 11.68 11.48
C PRO A 72 5.36 11.50 11.23
N GLU A 73 4.51 12.09 12.07
CA GLU A 73 3.05 12.11 11.88
C GLU A 73 2.62 12.82 10.58
N ARG A 74 3.39 13.81 10.13
CA ARG A 74 3.15 14.53 8.88
C ARG A 74 3.76 13.88 7.65
N ALA A 75 4.67 12.92 7.81
CA ALA A 75 5.32 12.27 6.67
C ALA A 75 4.29 11.71 5.66
N HIS A 76 3.20 11.13 6.18
CA HIS A 76 2.10 10.61 5.38
C HIS A 76 1.22 11.65 4.68
N GLN A 77 1.33 12.92 5.08
CA GLN A 77 0.64 14.05 4.47
C GLN A 77 1.56 14.78 3.47
N ASP A 78 2.87 14.74 3.66
CA ASP A 78 3.81 15.46 2.81
C ASP A 78 4.17 14.67 1.54
N VAL A 79 4.17 13.34 1.62
CA VAL A 79 4.40 12.49 0.45
C VAL A 79 3.32 12.66 -0.62
N ASN A 80 3.70 12.61 -1.89
CA ASN A 80 2.79 12.68 -3.03
C ASN A 80 1.94 11.42 -3.23
N ILE A 81 2.48 10.23 -2.97
CA ILE A 81 1.80 8.93 -3.13
C ILE A 81 2.06 8.07 -1.89
N GLY A 82 1.01 7.45 -1.35
CA GLY A 82 1.17 6.36 -0.39
C GLY A 82 1.35 5.02 -1.11
N VAL A 83 2.39 4.27 -0.78
CA VAL A 83 2.62 2.91 -1.30
C VAL A 83 2.49 1.91 -0.16
N VAL A 84 1.65 0.89 -0.33
CA VAL A 84 1.46 -0.16 0.68
C VAL A 84 1.44 -1.54 0.04
N TYR A 85 2.07 -2.50 0.72
CA TYR A 85 1.97 -3.92 0.40
C TYR A 85 1.58 -4.67 1.66
N MET A 86 0.33 -5.11 1.73
CA MET A 86 -0.21 -5.78 2.93
C MET A 86 -0.29 -7.30 2.75
N THR A 87 -0.21 -8.00 3.88
CA THR A 87 -0.27 -9.46 3.97
C THR A 87 -1.54 -9.96 4.68
N THR A 88 -2.26 -9.11 5.41
CA THR A 88 -3.46 -9.48 6.18
C THR A 88 -4.73 -8.75 5.72
N PRO A 89 -5.90 -9.43 5.71
CA PRO A 89 -7.18 -8.80 5.38
C PRO A 89 -7.56 -7.61 6.26
N ALA A 90 -7.28 -7.67 7.58
CA ALA A 90 -7.56 -6.56 8.49
C ALA A 90 -6.78 -5.29 8.10
N ASN A 91 -5.51 -5.44 7.72
CA ASN A 91 -4.69 -4.29 7.33
C ASN A 91 -5.18 -3.66 6.01
N TYR A 92 -5.66 -4.49 5.07
CA TYR A 92 -6.35 -4.03 3.86
C TYR A 92 -7.63 -3.24 4.18
N PHE A 93 -8.46 -3.73 5.09
CA PHE A 93 -9.67 -3.02 5.54
C PHE A 93 -9.33 -1.65 6.15
N HIS A 94 -8.34 -1.61 7.04
CA HIS A 94 -7.97 -0.37 7.71
C HIS A 94 -7.34 0.64 6.76
N VAL A 95 -6.53 0.23 5.79
CA VAL A 95 -5.93 1.17 4.82
C VAL A 95 -6.98 1.83 3.94
N LEU A 96 -7.99 1.08 3.49
CA LEU A 96 -9.11 1.63 2.71
C LEU A 96 -9.94 2.62 3.53
N ARG A 97 -10.21 2.31 4.80
CA ARG A 97 -10.91 3.24 5.71
C ARG A 97 -10.09 4.48 6.00
N ARG A 98 -8.77 4.34 6.16
CA ARG A 98 -7.83 5.44 6.40
C ARG A 98 -7.88 6.47 5.27
N GLN A 99 -8.05 6.05 4.02
CA GLN A 99 -8.19 6.96 2.87
C GLN A 99 -9.37 7.94 2.99
N MET A 100 -10.47 7.49 3.58
CA MET A 100 -11.67 8.32 3.77
C MET A 100 -11.66 9.10 5.08
N LYS A 101 -11.14 8.48 6.16
CA LYS A 101 -11.17 9.06 7.52
C LYS A 101 -10.15 10.19 7.75
N ARG A 102 -9.05 10.23 7.00
CA ARG A 102 -8.05 11.30 7.12
C ARG A 102 -8.65 12.67 6.75
N HIS A 103 -8.14 13.74 7.36
CA HIS A 103 -8.51 15.14 7.03
C HIS A 103 -7.88 15.65 5.72
N TYR A 104 -7.12 14.80 5.04
CA TYR A 104 -6.47 15.10 3.77
C TYR A 104 -6.69 13.95 2.78
N ARG A 105 -6.37 14.19 1.51
CA ARG A 105 -6.50 13.21 0.44
C ARG A 105 -5.16 13.07 -0.26
N LYS A 106 -4.68 11.82 -0.35
CA LYS A 106 -3.50 11.43 -1.11
C LYS A 106 -3.82 10.19 -1.93
N PRO A 107 -3.24 10.06 -3.12
CA PRO A 107 -3.25 8.80 -3.85
C PRO A 107 -2.68 7.66 -3.00
N LEU A 108 -3.25 6.47 -3.16
CA LEU A 108 -2.77 5.25 -2.52
C LEU A 108 -2.60 4.16 -3.56
N VAL A 109 -1.41 3.55 -3.60
CA VAL A 109 -1.09 2.39 -4.43
C VAL A 109 -1.03 1.18 -3.50
N ILE A 110 -1.95 0.25 -3.72
CA ILE A 110 -2.05 -0.98 -2.97
C ILE A 110 -1.50 -2.12 -3.82
N PHE A 111 -0.53 -2.82 -3.27
CA PHE A 111 -0.06 -4.09 -3.78
C PHE A 111 -0.65 -5.23 -2.94
N PHE A 112 -1.11 -6.30 -3.60
CA PHE A 112 -1.57 -7.51 -2.93
C PHE A 112 -1.29 -8.74 -3.78
N SER A 113 -1.01 -9.86 -3.14
CA SER A 113 -0.83 -11.12 -3.87
C SER A 113 -2.17 -11.80 -4.13
N LYS A 114 -2.33 -12.30 -5.37
CA LYS A 114 -3.47 -13.10 -5.78
C LYS A 114 -3.49 -14.43 -5.01
N SER A 115 -2.32 -15.03 -4.76
CA SER A 115 -2.22 -16.28 -4.00
C SER A 115 -2.64 -16.12 -2.54
N LEU A 116 -2.39 -14.95 -1.94
CA LEU A 116 -2.78 -14.67 -0.55
C LEU A 116 -4.28 -14.45 -0.36
N LEU A 117 -5.08 -14.28 -1.42
CA LEU A 117 -6.54 -14.11 -1.28
C LEU A 117 -7.24 -15.36 -0.73
N CYS A 118 -6.70 -16.55 -1.02
CA CYS A 118 -7.28 -17.83 -0.62
C CYS A 118 -6.39 -18.61 0.34
N HIS A 119 -5.28 -18.03 0.81
CA HIS A 119 -4.34 -18.74 1.65
C HIS A 119 -4.88 -18.90 3.08
N LEU A 120 -4.70 -20.08 3.68
CA LEU A 120 -5.31 -20.38 4.99
C LEU A 120 -4.68 -19.56 6.12
N LEU A 121 -3.39 -19.23 6.01
CA LEU A 121 -2.67 -18.41 6.99
C LEU A 121 -2.97 -16.91 6.87
N THR A 122 -3.62 -16.44 5.81
CA THR A 122 -3.91 -15.02 5.59
C THR A 122 -5.35 -14.68 5.96
N ARG A 123 -5.76 -15.10 7.15
CA ARG A 123 -7.06 -14.76 7.74
C ARG A 123 -6.85 -13.78 8.89
N SER A 124 -7.84 -12.94 9.14
CA SER A 124 -7.86 -12.02 10.28
C SER A 124 -9.13 -12.26 11.07
N ASP A 125 -9.04 -12.13 12.39
CA ASP A 125 -10.18 -12.30 13.27
C ASP A 125 -11.07 -11.08 13.25
N MET A 126 -12.34 -11.24 13.63
CA MET A 126 -13.29 -10.12 13.68
C MET A 126 -12.85 -9.01 14.64
N ALA A 127 -12.09 -9.36 15.69
CA ALA A 127 -11.50 -8.40 16.61
C ALA A 127 -10.54 -7.43 15.88
N ASP A 128 -9.81 -7.90 14.86
CA ASP A 128 -8.83 -7.11 14.12
C ASP A 128 -9.47 -6.01 13.27
N PHE A 129 -10.77 -6.07 13.00
CA PHE A 129 -11.51 -5.07 12.22
C PHE A 129 -12.18 -4.01 13.10
N THR A 130 -12.31 -4.26 14.40
CA THR A 130 -13.15 -3.47 15.31
C THR A 130 -12.36 -2.89 16.49
N GLY A 131 -13.03 -2.14 17.35
CA GLY A 131 -12.41 -1.55 18.55
C GLY A 131 -11.32 -0.53 18.23
N SER A 132 -10.17 -0.69 18.90
CA SER A 132 -8.99 0.16 18.77
C SER A 132 -8.02 -0.29 17.66
N SER A 133 -8.35 -1.33 16.89
CA SER A 133 -7.48 -1.79 15.80
C SER A 133 -7.39 -0.75 14.68
N THR A 134 -6.18 -0.58 14.15
CA THR A 134 -5.86 0.39 13.10
C THR A 134 -4.91 -0.20 12.07
N PHE A 135 -4.69 0.54 10.97
CA PHE A 135 -3.68 0.18 9.99
C PHE A 135 -2.29 0.08 10.64
N GLN A 136 -1.62 -1.05 10.43
CA GLN A 136 -0.28 -1.34 10.92
C GLN A 136 0.72 -1.18 9.76
N PRO A 137 1.56 -0.12 9.74
CA PRO A 137 2.56 0.08 8.70
C PRO A 137 3.67 -0.97 8.77
N VAL A 138 3.95 -1.49 9.97
CA VAL A 138 4.91 -2.55 10.24
C VAL A 138 4.20 -3.59 11.09
N ILE A 139 4.24 -4.84 10.67
CA ILE A 139 3.72 -5.98 11.44
C ILE A 139 4.92 -6.60 12.16
N THR A 140 4.84 -6.68 13.48
CA THR A 140 5.89 -7.29 14.31
C THR A 140 5.77 -8.81 14.28
N ASP A 141 6.91 -9.48 14.39
CA ASP A 141 6.95 -10.94 14.51
C ASP A 141 6.40 -11.36 15.89
N PRO A 142 5.36 -12.20 15.96
CA PRO A 142 4.79 -12.67 17.21
C PRO A 142 5.74 -13.55 18.04
N GLU A 143 6.73 -14.19 17.41
CA GLU A 143 7.72 -15.05 18.08
C GLU A 143 8.94 -14.25 18.57
N TYR A 144 9.01 -12.95 18.27
CA TYR A 144 10.14 -12.11 18.66
C TYR A 144 10.28 -12.06 20.19
N GLY A 145 11.39 -12.62 20.69
CA GLY A 145 11.71 -12.64 22.12
C GLY A 145 11.18 -13.84 22.90
N GLN A 146 10.53 -14.82 22.23
CA GLN A 146 10.21 -16.10 22.85
C GLN A 146 11.41 -17.04 22.74
N SER A 147 11.82 -17.67 23.84
CA SER A 147 12.85 -18.70 23.80
C SER A 147 12.23 -20.04 23.39
N ILE A 148 13.02 -20.92 22.76
CA ILE A 148 12.56 -22.26 22.35
C ILE A 148 12.07 -23.09 23.56
N GLU A 149 12.48 -22.73 24.77
CA GLU A 149 12.11 -23.41 26.01
C GLU A 149 10.71 -23.00 26.54
N ASP A 150 10.13 -21.91 26.02
CA ASP A 150 8.83 -21.38 26.46
C ASP A 150 7.64 -21.83 25.57
N SER A 151 7.88 -22.80 24.67
CA SER A 151 6.91 -23.28 23.65
C SER A 151 6.14 -24.53 24.03
#